data_AF-A0A8D1PCN3-F1
#
_entry.id   AF-A0A8D1PCN3-F1
#
_cell.length_a   1.000
_cell.length_b   1.000
_cell.length_c   1.000
_cell.angle_alpha   90.00
_cell.angle_beta   90.00
_cell.angle_gamma   90.00
#
_symmetry.space_group_name_H-M   'P 1'
#
loop_
_entity.id
_entity.type
_entity.pdbx_description
1 polymer ?
#
loop_
_entity_poly.entity_id
_entity_poly.type
_entity_poly.pdbx_seq_one_letter_code
_entity_poly.pdbx_strand_id
1 'polypeptide(L)'
;MQGRQQRAEELMSGTVKGERQEAVSGELESHAVGKNDGPVVYAAYLKMEHSDENIKFWMACETYKKIASRWSRTSRAKKLYKIYIQPESPREINIDSSTRETIIKNIREPTPTCFEEAQKIVYMHMERDSYPRFLKSEMYQKLLKTIQPNHNS
;
A
#
# COMPACT_ATOMS: atom_id res chain seq x y z
N MET A 1 18.09 -15.89 13.42
CA MET A 1 16.87 -16.40 12.78
C MET A 1 15.61 -16.10 13.63
N GLN A 2 15.58 -16.37 14.95
CA GLN A 2 14.39 -16.13 15.80
C GLN A 2 14.18 -14.66 16.22
N GLY A 3 15.23 -13.90 16.54
CA GLY A 3 15.08 -12.55 17.12
C GLY A 3 14.51 -11.45 16.19
N ARG A 4 14.56 -11.61 14.86
CA ARG A 4 13.99 -10.61 13.92
C ARG A 4 12.50 -10.85 13.67
N GLN A 5 12.08 -12.11 13.62
CA GLN A 5 10.67 -12.50 13.51
C GLN A 5 9.90 -12.12 14.78
N GLN A 6 10.52 -12.36 15.94
CA GLN A 6 9.93 -12.08 17.25
C GLN A 6 9.74 -10.58 17.53
N ARG A 7 10.64 -9.74 16.99
CA ARG A 7 10.54 -8.28 17.09
C ARG A 7 9.36 -7.71 16.27
N ALA A 8 9.09 -8.30 15.11
CA ALA A 8 7.93 -7.95 14.30
C ALA A 8 6.61 -8.36 15.00
N GLU A 9 6.58 -9.52 15.65
CA GLU A 9 5.41 -9.97 16.44
C GLU A 9 5.17 -9.11 17.69
N GLU A 10 6.22 -8.70 18.40
CA GLU A 10 6.11 -7.81 19.58
C GLU A 10 5.65 -6.39 19.22
N LEU A 11 6.11 -5.80 18.11
CA LEU A 11 5.65 -4.48 17.64
C LEU A 11 4.21 -4.51 17.12
N MET A 12 3.79 -5.64 16.55
CA MET A 12 2.40 -5.93 16.17
C MET A 12 1.48 -6.20 17.38
N SER A 13 2.04 -6.26 18.59
CA SER A 13 1.30 -6.28 19.86
C SER A 13 1.20 -4.90 20.53
N GLY A 14 2.00 -3.91 20.09
CA GLY A 14 2.12 -2.59 20.71
C GLY A 14 0.84 -1.74 20.63
N THR A 15 0.48 -1.13 21.77
CA THR A 15 -0.83 -0.54 22.10
C THR A 15 -1.12 0.84 21.44
N VAL A 16 -0.25 1.37 20.59
CA VAL A 16 -0.40 2.75 20.06
C VAL A 16 -0.51 2.75 18.53
N LYS A 17 -1.70 3.12 18.02
CA LYS A 17 -2.06 3.13 16.58
C LYS A 17 -1.15 4.00 15.69
N GLY A 18 -0.53 5.05 16.23
CA GLY A 18 0.31 5.98 15.47
C GLY A 18 1.71 5.43 15.16
N GLU A 19 2.33 4.72 16.10
CA GLU A 19 3.70 4.19 15.96
C GLU A 19 3.77 2.99 15.00
N ARG A 20 2.70 2.19 14.93
CA ARG A 20 2.59 1.10 13.93
C ARG A 20 2.60 1.60 12.50
N GLN A 21 2.01 2.77 12.25
CA GLN A 21 1.83 3.28 10.90
C GLN A 21 3.15 3.79 10.31
N GLU A 22 4.00 4.45 11.11
CA GLU A 22 5.37 4.79 10.69
C GLU A 22 6.28 3.55 10.66
N ALA A 23 6.14 2.61 11.61
CA ALA A 23 6.97 1.40 11.63
C ALA A 23 6.69 0.49 10.44
N VAL A 24 5.44 0.22 10.09
CA VAL A 24 5.10 -0.65 8.96
C VAL A 24 5.30 0.09 7.62
N SER A 25 5.16 1.41 7.55
CA SER A 25 5.54 2.19 6.36
C SER A 25 7.05 2.17 6.17
N GLY A 26 7.79 2.37 7.26
CA GLY A 26 9.23 2.24 7.33
C GLY A 26 9.70 0.81 7.05
N GLU A 27 8.93 -0.23 7.36
CA GLU A 27 9.27 -1.63 7.05
C GLU A 27 8.89 -2.05 5.63
N LEU A 28 7.79 -1.56 5.05
CA LEU A 28 7.56 -1.69 3.61
C LEU A 28 8.70 -1.02 2.82
N GLU A 29 9.25 0.07 3.34
CA GLU A 29 10.39 0.78 2.77
C GLU A 29 11.75 0.13 3.12
N SER A 30 11.92 -0.48 4.29
CA SER A 30 13.21 -0.99 4.80
C SER A 30 13.42 -2.50 4.75
N HIS A 31 12.37 -3.33 4.76
CA HIS A 31 12.47 -4.77 4.44
C HIS A 31 12.52 -5.02 2.92
N ALA A 32 12.23 -3.97 2.13
CA ALA A 32 12.48 -3.89 0.69
C ALA A 32 13.90 -3.35 0.40
N VAL A 33 14.95 -4.06 0.78
CA VAL A 33 16.33 -3.59 0.50
C VAL A 33 16.71 -3.87 -0.95
N GLY A 34 16.46 -2.85 -1.76
CA GLY A 34 16.80 -2.68 -3.17
C GLY A 34 15.88 -1.59 -3.65
N LYS A 35 16.40 -0.37 -3.84
CA LYS A 35 15.68 0.93 -3.91
C LYS A 35 14.46 1.02 -4.87
N ASN A 36 14.01 -0.04 -5.54
CA ASN A 36 12.86 -0.04 -6.45
C ASN A 36 11.98 -1.32 -6.50
N ASP A 37 12.24 -2.39 -5.72
CA ASP A 37 11.65 -3.71 -6.07
C ASP A 37 10.57 -4.27 -5.13
N GLY A 38 10.50 -3.83 -3.86
CA GLY A 38 9.53 -4.38 -2.88
C GLY A 38 8.05 -4.20 -3.28
N PRO A 39 7.61 -2.96 -3.60
CA PRO A 39 6.25 -2.72 -4.08
C PRO A 39 5.92 -3.46 -5.38
N VAL A 40 6.93 -3.71 -6.24
CA VAL A 40 6.75 -4.42 -7.51
C VAL A 40 6.52 -5.91 -7.27
N VAL A 41 7.29 -6.54 -6.38
CA VAL A 41 7.12 -7.96 -6.03
C VAL A 41 5.81 -8.18 -5.28
N TYR A 42 5.43 -7.28 -4.38
CA TYR A 42 4.15 -7.35 -3.69
C TYR A 42 2.96 -7.17 -4.65
N ALA A 43 3.04 -6.22 -5.59
CA ALA A 43 2.03 -6.05 -6.63
C ALA A 43 1.95 -7.27 -7.57
N ALA A 44 3.08 -7.93 -7.87
CA ALA A 44 3.09 -9.16 -8.65
C ALA A 44 2.40 -10.32 -7.92
N TYR A 45 2.63 -10.47 -6.62
CA TYR A 45 1.95 -11.44 -5.77
C TYR A 45 0.42 -11.23 -5.77
N LEU A 46 -0.03 -9.99 -5.51
CA LEU A 46 -1.47 -9.68 -5.47
C LEU A 46 -2.16 -9.80 -6.83
N LYS A 47 -1.42 -9.54 -7.92
CA LYS A 47 -1.95 -9.74 -9.28
C LYS A 47 -2.29 -11.20 -9.54
N MET A 48 -1.54 -12.15 -8.96
CA MET A 48 -1.83 -13.59 -9.09
C MET A 48 -3.11 -14.00 -8.36
N GLU A 49 -3.51 -13.25 -7.33
CA GLU A 49 -4.74 -13.48 -6.56
C GLU A 49 -5.91 -12.61 -7.03
N HIS A 50 -5.74 -11.82 -8.11
CA HIS A 50 -6.72 -10.83 -8.57
C HIS A 50 -7.15 -9.80 -7.50
N SER A 51 -6.32 -9.55 -6.48
CA SER A 51 -6.59 -8.69 -5.32
C SER A 51 -5.64 -7.47 -5.25
N ASP A 52 -5.19 -7.00 -6.42
CA ASP A 52 -4.17 -5.96 -6.53
C ASP A 52 -4.69 -4.52 -6.56
N GLU A 53 -6.01 -4.31 -6.42
CA GLU A 53 -6.62 -2.98 -6.39
C GLU A 53 -6.09 -2.11 -5.25
N ASN A 54 -5.89 -2.69 -4.06
CA ASN A 54 -5.42 -1.99 -2.88
C ASN A 54 -3.99 -1.43 -3.06
N ILE A 55 -3.04 -2.26 -3.47
CA ILE A 55 -1.65 -1.80 -3.67
C ILE A 55 -1.55 -0.84 -4.86
N LYS A 56 -2.30 -1.09 -5.94
CA LYS A 56 -2.31 -0.21 -7.12
C LYS A 56 -2.91 1.16 -6.80
N PHE A 57 -3.98 1.21 -6.01
CA PHE A 57 -4.54 2.47 -5.53
C PHE A 57 -3.53 3.21 -4.65
N TRP A 58 -2.89 2.52 -3.71
CA TRP A 58 -1.91 3.11 -2.82
C TRP A 58 -0.72 3.72 -3.59
N MET A 59 -0.13 2.98 -4.53
CA MET A 59 0.96 3.48 -5.39
C MET A 59 0.50 4.66 -6.27
N ALA A 60 -0.74 4.61 -6.75
CA ALA A 60 -1.31 5.68 -7.54
C ALA A 60 -1.50 6.96 -6.73
N CYS A 61 -1.80 6.86 -5.43
CA CYS A 61 -1.86 7.97 -4.49
C CYS A 61 -0.48 8.57 -4.23
N GLU A 62 0.55 7.75 -4.04
CA GLU A 62 1.94 8.23 -3.90
C GLU A 62 2.41 9.03 -5.12
N THR A 63 2.04 8.56 -6.32
CA THR A 63 2.31 9.30 -7.56
C THR A 63 1.49 10.59 -7.64
N TYR A 64 0.23 10.54 -7.23
CA TYR A 64 -0.70 11.67 -7.27
C TYR A 64 -0.23 12.85 -6.38
N LYS A 65 0.27 12.58 -5.18
CA LYS A 65 0.79 13.59 -4.24
C LYS A 65 1.91 14.46 -4.86
N LYS A 66 2.71 13.88 -5.75
CA LYS A 66 3.87 14.52 -6.40
C LYS A 66 3.48 15.39 -7.60
N ILE A 67 2.22 15.42 -8.01
CA ILE A 67 1.78 16.19 -9.18
C ILE A 67 1.72 17.68 -8.82
N ALA A 68 2.60 18.49 -9.44
CA ALA A 68 2.62 19.94 -9.28
C ALA A 68 1.52 20.67 -10.07
N SER A 69 1.30 20.29 -11.34
CA SER A 69 0.34 20.94 -12.23
C SER A 69 -1.11 20.74 -11.77
N ARG A 70 -1.85 21.85 -11.59
CA ARG A 70 -3.28 21.83 -11.25
C ARG A 70 -4.10 21.04 -12.28
N TRP A 71 -3.85 21.26 -13.57
CA TRP A 71 -4.57 20.57 -14.65
C TRP A 71 -4.32 19.06 -14.61
N SER A 72 -3.06 18.64 -14.50
CA SER A 72 -2.70 17.22 -14.41
C SER A 72 -3.27 16.58 -13.15
N ARG A 73 -3.29 17.31 -12.02
CA ARG A 73 -3.88 16.85 -10.77
C ARG A 73 -5.39 16.63 -10.92
N THR A 74 -6.11 17.58 -11.52
CA THR A 74 -7.55 17.44 -11.78
C THR A 74 -7.85 16.25 -12.68
N SER A 75 -7.09 16.07 -13.76
CA SER A 75 -7.25 14.93 -14.66
C SER A 75 -7.00 13.60 -13.92
N ARG A 76 -5.90 13.53 -13.14
CA ARG A 76 -5.54 12.33 -12.38
C ARG A 76 -6.56 12.02 -11.27
N ALA A 77 -7.05 13.02 -10.55
CA ALA A 77 -8.05 12.84 -9.50
C ALA A 77 -9.33 12.20 -10.05
N LYS A 78 -9.85 12.71 -11.18
CA LYS A 78 -11.02 12.13 -11.86
C LYS A 78 -10.78 10.69 -12.30
N LYS A 79 -9.57 10.38 -12.79
CA LYS A 79 -9.20 9.02 -13.18
C LYS A 79 -9.15 8.07 -11.98
N LEU A 80 -8.54 8.47 -10.86
CA LEU A 80 -8.47 7.65 -9.65
C LEU A 80 -9.86 7.42 -9.06
N TYR A 81 -10.71 8.45 -9.06
CA TYR A 81 -12.10 8.30 -8.64
C TYR A 81 -12.83 7.21 -9.46
N LYS A 82 -12.79 7.30 -10.78
CA LYS A 82 -13.49 6.33 -11.66
C LYS A 82 -13.00 4.90 -11.49
N ILE A 83 -11.71 4.70 -11.22
CA ILE A 83 -11.12 3.36 -11.13
C ILE A 83 -11.32 2.75 -9.74
N TYR A 84 -11.14 3.52 -8.68
CA TYR A 84 -11.04 2.96 -7.33
C TYR A 84 -12.16 3.40 -6.39
N ILE A 85 -12.80 4.55 -6.61
CA ILE A 85 -13.73 5.16 -5.65
C ILE A 85 -15.18 5.11 -6.12
N GLN A 86 -15.43 5.04 -7.42
CA GLN A 86 -16.78 4.96 -7.96
C GLN A 86 -17.40 3.60 -7.59
N PRO A 87 -18.62 3.58 -7.02
CA PRO A 87 -19.35 2.34 -6.79
C PRO A 87 -19.45 1.51 -8.06
N GLU A 88 -19.37 0.18 -7.90
CA GLU A 88 -19.46 -0.81 -8.98
C GLU A 88 -18.28 -0.78 -9.97
N SER A 89 -17.22 -0.02 -9.66
CA SER A 89 -15.98 -0.13 -10.43
C SER A 89 -15.38 -1.53 -10.25
N PRO A 90 -14.89 -2.18 -11.32
CA PRO A 90 -14.21 -3.49 -11.21
C PRO A 90 -12.98 -3.50 -10.30
N ARG A 91 -12.49 -2.32 -9.89
CA ARG A 91 -11.33 -2.13 -9.00
C ARG A 91 -11.67 -1.23 -7.82
N GLU A 92 -12.95 -1.17 -7.45
CA GLU A 92 -13.41 -0.44 -6.28
C GLU A 92 -12.68 -0.90 -5.01
N ILE A 93 -12.15 0.04 -4.25
CA ILE A 93 -11.53 -0.24 -2.95
C ILE A 93 -12.59 -0.25 -1.84
N ASN A 94 -12.39 -1.07 -0.81
CA ASN A 94 -13.30 -1.15 0.33
C ASN A 94 -13.10 0.06 1.27
N ILE A 95 -13.98 1.05 1.15
CA ILE A 95 -14.01 2.24 2.02
C ILE A 95 -15.46 2.54 2.43
N ASP A 96 -15.63 3.15 3.60
CA ASP A 96 -16.94 3.57 4.09
C ASP A 96 -17.55 4.73 3.27
N SER A 97 -18.86 4.90 3.39
CA SER A 97 -19.61 5.92 2.65
C SER A 97 -19.15 7.34 2.96
N SER A 98 -18.80 7.63 4.22
CA SER A 98 -18.31 8.95 4.66
C SER A 98 -16.98 9.33 4.00
N THR A 99 -16.03 8.40 3.93
CA THR A 99 -14.75 8.61 3.22
C THR A 99 -15.00 8.87 1.73
N ARG A 100 -15.87 8.07 1.12
CA ARG A 100 -16.22 8.22 -0.30
C ARG A 100 -16.83 9.58 -0.61
N GLU A 101 -17.80 10.02 0.19
CA GLU A 101 -18.43 11.34 0.04
C GLU A 101 -17.43 12.48 0.19
N THR A 102 -16.49 12.35 1.12
CA THR A 102 -15.41 13.32 1.32
C THR A 102 -14.54 13.43 0.07
N ILE A 103 -14.17 12.29 -0.52
CA ILE A 103 -13.42 12.27 -1.79
C ILE A 103 -14.23 12.92 -2.91
N ILE A 104 -15.53 12.63 -3.03
CA ILE A 104 -16.42 13.23 -4.04
C ILE A 104 -16.44 14.76 -3.94
N LYS A 105 -16.37 15.31 -2.72
CA LYS A 105 -16.24 16.76 -2.50
C LYS A 105 -14.85 17.26 -2.92
N ASN A 106 -13.79 16.58 -2.47
CA ASN A 106 -12.40 16.97 -2.74
C ASN A 106 -12.04 16.94 -4.23
N ILE A 107 -12.62 16.02 -5.02
CA ILE A 107 -12.31 15.92 -6.46
C ILE A 107 -12.83 17.11 -7.29
N ARG A 108 -13.70 17.96 -6.71
CA ARG A 108 -14.15 19.21 -7.35
C ARG A 108 -13.03 20.24 -7.39
N GLU A 109 -12.24 20.31 -6.32
CA GLU A 109 -11.02 21.13 -6.24
C GLU A 109 -9.87 20.31 -5.67
N PRO A 110 -9.19 19.50 -6.50
CA PRO A 110 -8.26 18.49 -6.00
C PRO A 110 -6.99 19.09 -5.38
N THR A 111 -6.71 18.70 -4.15
CA THR A 111 -5.45 18.98 -3.44
C THR A 111 -4.54 17.73 -3.47
N PRO A 112 -3.24 17.85 -3.11
CA PRO A 112 -2.38 16.68 -2.94
C PRO A 112 -2.89 15.65 -1.91
N THR A 113 -3.68 16.09 -0.93
CA THR A 113 -4.24 15.27 0.16
C THR A 113 -5.63 14.70 -0.17
N CYS A 114 -6.14 14.88 -1.40
CA CYS A 114 -7.49 14.48 -1.83
C CYS A 114 -7.86 13.02 -1.52
N PHE A 115 -6.87 12.11 -1.47
CA PHE A 115 -7.05 10.67 -1.26
C PHE A 115 -6.38 10.15 0.01
N GLU A 116 -5.88 11.04 0.88
CA GLU A 116 -5.03 10.64 2.01
C GLU A 116 -5.73 9.67 2.96
N GLU A 117 -7.01 9.93 3.30
CA GLU A 117 -7.76 9.08 4.22
C GLU A 117 -8.04 7.69 3.63
N ALA A 118 -8.53 7.63 2.39
CA ALA A 118 -8.71 6.34 1.71
C ALA A 118 -7.39 5.58 1.56
N GLN A 119 -6.27 6.27 1.35
CA GLN A 119 -4.96 5.62 1.27
C GLN A 119 -4.57 4.98 2.61
N LYS A 120 -4.87 5.64 3.75
CA LYS A 120 -4.65 5.08 5.10
C LYS A 120 -5.53 3.84 5.33
N ILE A 121 -6.79 3.90 4.93
CA ILE A 121 -7.73 2.77 5.05
C ILE A 121 -7.24 1.57 4.24
N VAL A 122 -6.88 1.79 2.97
CA VAL A 122 -6.37 0.73 2.08
C VAL A 122 -5.08 0.13 2.62
N TYR A 123 -4.22 0.95 3.19
CA TYR A 123 -3.02 0.47 3.87
C TYR A 123 -3.35 -0.48 5.03
N MET A 124 -4.29 -0.10 5.91
CA MET A 124 -4.74 -0.98 7.00
C MET A 124 -5.37 -2.27 6.49
N HIS A 125 -6.04 -2.25 5.34
CA HIS A 125 -6.58 -3.46 4.73
C HIS A 125 -5.45 -4.41 4.28
N MET A 126 -4.45 -3.85 3.59
CA MET A 126 -3.28 -4.62 3.16
C MET A 126 -2.52 -5.20 4.36
N GLU A 127 -2.28 -4.40 5.40
CA GLU A 127 -1.59 -4.80 6.63
C GLU A 127 -2.29 -5.97 7.35
N ARG A 128 -3.62 -6.00 7.34
CA ARG A 128 -4.41 -7.00 8.07
C ARG A 128 -4.66 -8.29 7.30
N ASP A 129 -4.68 -8.24 5.98
CA ASP A 129 -5.04 -9.39 5.16
C ASP A 129 -3.89 -9.85 4.25
N SER A 130 -3.60 -9.07 3.22
CA SER A 130 -2.78 -9.55 2.12
C SER A 130 -1.28 -9.48 2.41
N TYR A 131 -0.83 -8.58 3.29
CA TYR A 131 0.57 -8.43 3.66
C TYR A 131 1.09 -9.57 4.54
N PRO A 132 0.38 -10.04 5.60
CA PRO A 132 0.79 -11.24 6.35
C PRO A 132 0.84 -12.50 5.48
N ARG A 133 -0.07 -12.62 4.50
CA ARG A 133 -0.07 -13.73 3.53
C ARG A 133 1.13 -13.64 2.59
N PHE A 134 1.45 -12.45 2.09
CA PHE A 134 2.64 -12.21 1.28
C PHE A 134 3.94 -12.59 2.00
N LEU A 135 4.11 -12.19 3.26
CA LEU A 135 5.31 -12.53 4.05
C LEU A 135 5.49 -14.05 4.26
N LYS A 136 4.39 -14.80 4.26
CA LYS A 136 4.39 -16.27 4.36
C LYS A 136 4.46 -16.97 3.00
N SER A 137 4.28 -16.24 1.90
CA SER A 137 4.25 -16.80 0.55
C SER A 137 5.61 -17.32 0.11
N GLU A 138 5.63 -18.38 -0.71
CA GLU A 138 6.86 -18.86 -1.34
C GLU A 138 7.57 -17.78 -2.17
N MET A 139 6.81 -16.83 -2.73
CA MET A 139 7.36 -15.75 -3.54
C MET A 139 8.27 -14.84 -2.70
N TYR A 140 7.83 -14.46 -1.50
CA TYR A 140 8.66 -13.69 -0.57
C TYR A 140 9.83 -14.52 -0.02
N GLN A 141 9.61 -15.81 0.30
CA GLN A 141 10.67 -16.70 0.78
C GLN A 141 11.77 -16.92 -0.28
N LYS A 142 11.41 -16.99 -1.57
CA LYS A 142 12.36 -17.05 -2.69
C LYS A 142 13.13 -15.73 -2.82
N LEU A 143 12.45 -14.59 -2.73
CA LEU A 143 13.10 -13.27 -2.74
C LEU A 143 14.16 -13.13 -1.64
N LEU A 144 13.84 -13.54 -0.40
CA LEU A 144 14.79 -13.52 0.71
C LEU A 144 16.05 -14.36 0.43
N LYS A 145 15.89 -15.52 -0.22
CA LYS A 145 17.02 -16.39 -0.59
C LYS A 145 17.90 -15.78 -1.69
N THR A 146 17.32 -14.97 -2.58
CA THR A 146 18.08 -14.26 -3.63
C THR A 146 18.80 -13.02 -3.09
N ILE A 147 18.27 -12.40 -2.03
CA ILE A 147 18.86 -11.19 -1.40
C ILE A 147 19.95 -11.54 -0.38
N GLN A 148 20.00 -12.77 0.15
CA GLN A 148 21.17 -13.19 0.93
C GLN A 148 22.37 -13.36 -0.02
N PRO A 149 23.47 -12.60 0.14
CA PRO A 149 24.70 -12.96 -0.53
C PRO A 149 25.09 -14.34 0.01
N ASN A 150 25.33 -15.29 -0.88
CA ASN A 150 25.95 -16.56 -0.53
C ASN A 150 27.26 -16.26 0.23
N HIS A 151 27.23 -16.30 1.57
CA HIS A 151 28.44 -16.51 2.35
C HIS A 151 28.73 -18.01 2.33
N ASN A 152 29.16 -18.49 1.17
CA ASN A 152 29.92 -19.73 1.07
C ASN A 152 31.35 -19.36 0.70
N SER A 153 32.19 -19.32 1.73
CA SER A 153 33.58 -19.82 1.82
C SER A 153 34.33 -19.11 2.93
#